data_AF-A0A9X2GQ76-F1
#
_entry.id   AF-A0A9X2GQ76-F1
#
_cell.length_a   1.000
_cell.length_b   1.000
_cell.length_c   1.000
_cell.angle_alpha   90.00
_cell.angle_beta   90.00
_cell.angle_gamma   90.00
#
_symmetry.space_group_name_H-M   'P 1'
#
loop_
_entity.id
_entity.type
_entity.pdbx_description
1 polymer ?
#
loop_
_entity_poly.entity_id
_entity_poly.type
_entity_poly.pdbx_seq_one_letter_code
_entity_poly.pdbx_strand_id
1 'polypeptide(L)'
;MRETVAAGLLLLLPLTTPHPAHATVADVYPDYPTLAKTEVEGQDYLRLQRVPKGAAVAHIAVHGGAIEPPTTQLADHAAGRTYAFYSFVGIKPDGNSRLHITSTNFDEPRALKLVGAVDYTVSWHAAAGSTVTTYVGGRDTKLAAEVAASLREAGFAVAETVPDRINGTSPRNLG
;
A
#
# COMPACT_ATOMS: atom_id res chain seq x y z
N MET A 1 -5.69 10.28 -22.30
CA MET A 1 -5.56 9.70 -20.94
C MET A 1 -4.08 9.42 -20.74
N ARG A 2 -3.49 9.89 -19.64
CA ARG A 2 -2.11 9.51 -19.28
C ARG A 2 -2.23 8.16 -18.58
N GLU A 3 -1.46 7.17 -19.00
CA GLU A 3 -1.45 5.87 -18.33
C GLU A 3 -0.59 5.98 -17.08
N THR A 4 -1.20 5.81 -15.90
CA THR A 4 -0.46 5.76 -14.63
C THR A 4 0.28 4.43 -14.55
N VAL A 5 1.58 4.52 -14.26
CA VAL A 5 2.48 3.38 -14.23
C VAL A 5 2.76 2.99 -12.77
N ALA A 6 2.65 1.69 -12.47
CA ALA A 6 2.42 1.16 -11.13
C ALA A 6 3.54 0.22 -10.66
N ALA A 7 4.18 0.50 -9.53
CA ALA A 7 5.07 -0.43 -8.83
C ALA A 7 4.48 -0.79 -7.45
N GLY A 8 4.31 -2.08 -7.18
CA GLY A 8 3.87 -2.58 -5.88
C GLY A 8 5.08 -2.98 -5.05
N LEU A 9 5.31 -2.31 -3.92
CA LEU A 9 6.35 -2.67 -2.97
C LEU A 9 5.71 -3.26 -1.70
N LEU A 10 5.87 -4.57 -1.54
CA LEU A 10 5.32 -5.32 -0.41
C LEU A 10 6.48 -5.71 0.52
N LEU A 11 6.57 -5.05 1.67
CA LEU A 11 7.61 -5.30 2.67
C LEU A 11 7.10 -6.29 3.72
N LEU A 12 7.77 -7.43 3.89
CA LEU A 12 7.47 -8.39 4.95
C LEU A 12 8.36 -8.12 6.16
N LEU A 13 7.76 -7.69 7.27
CA LEU A 13 8.45 -7.61 8.56
C LEU A 13 7.93 -8.73 9.48
N PRO A 14 8.82 -9.41 10.25
CA PRO A 14 8.39 -10.38 11.23
C PRO A 14 7.75 -9.64 12.40
N LEU A 15 6.43 -9.77 12.57
CA LEU A 15 5.74 -9.33 13.78
C LEU A 15 6.10 -10.31 14.91
N THR A 16 6.76 -9.83 15.97
CA THR A 16 7.16 -10.63 17.15
C THR A 16 6.02 -10.95 18.10
N THR A 17 4.78 -10.70 17.70
CA THR A 17 3.57 -11.12 18.40
C THR A 17 2.66 -11.81 17.39
N PRO A 18 1.87 -12.83 17.80
CA PRO A 18 0.90 -13.46 16.92
C PRO A 18 -0.20 -12.43 16.62
N HIS A 19 0.01 -11.62 15.59
CA HIS A 19 -1.00 -10.79 14.98
C HIS A 19 -1.67 -11.65 13.89
N PRO A 20 -3.00 -11.79 13.87
CA PRO A 20 -3.67 -12.54 12.81
C PRO A 20 -3.68 -11.67 11.55
N ALA A 21 -2.55 -11.57 10.87
CA ALA A 21 -2.46 -11.01 9.52
C ALA A 21 -2.55 -12.15 8.51
N HIS A 22 -3.50 -12.02 7.57
CA HIS A 22 -3.85 -12.92 6.47
C HIS A 22 -4.13 -14.39 6.83
N ALA A 23 -5.16 -14.59 7.66
CA ALA A 23 -6.13 -15.62 7.29
C ALA A 23 -6.91 -15.11 6.07
N THR A 24 -7.32 -16.02 5.20
CA THR A 24 -8.17 -15.83 4.01
C THR A 24 -9.59 -15.34 4.36
N VAL A 25 -9.69 -14.25 5.11
CA VAL A 25 -10.96 -13.63 5.47
C VAL A 25 -11.25 -12.60 4.40
N ALA A 26 -12.38 -12.76 3.74
CA ALA A 26 -12.87 -11.75 2.80
C ALA A 26 -12.96 -10.39 3.49
N ASP A 27 -12.70 -9.32 2.73
CA ASP A 27 -12.86 -7.96 3.23
C ASP A 27 -14.26 -7.78 3.83
N VAL A 28 -14.33 -7.13 4.99
CA VAL A 28 -15.60 -6.83 5.66
C VAL A 28 -16.42 -5.85 4.83
N TYR A 29 -15.73 -4.92 4.17
CA TYR A 29 -16.32 -3.93 3.29
C TYR A 29 -15.92 -4.21 1.85
N PRO A 30 -16.86 -4.18 0.89
CA PRO A 30 -16.55 -4.41 -0.52
C PRO A 30 -15.80 -3.22 -1.15
N ASP A 31 -15.97 -2.01 -0.60
CA ASP A 31 -15.49 -0.74 -1.15
C ASP A 31 -15.43 0.36 -0.05
N TYR A 32 -14.79 1.49 -0.36
CA TYR A 32 -14.67 2.62 0.56
C TYR A 32 -16.02 3.28 0.88
N PRO A 33 -16.95 3.53 -0.08
CA PRO A 33 -18.26 4.09 0.23
C PRO A 33 -19.05 3.27 1.26
N THR A 34 -18.92 1.94 1.25
CA THR A 34 -19.58 1.07 2.24
C THR A 34 -18.89 1.16 3.60
N LEU A 35 -17.56 1.17 3.64
CA LEU A 35 -16.79 1.40 4.86
C LEU A 35 -17.18 2.75 5.49
N ALA A 36 -17.18 3.83 4.71
CA ALA A 36 -17.42 5.20 5.19
C ALA A 36 -18.86 5.46 5.68
N LYS A 37 -19.81 4.54 5.42
CA LYS A 37 -21.16 4.57 6.01
C LYS A 37 -21.21 4.01 7.42
N THR A 38 -20.23 3.17 7.78
CA THR A 38 -20.22 2.42 9.04
C THR A 38 -19.12 2.91 9.99
N GLU A 39 -17.94 3.23 9.44
CA GLU A 39 -16.75 3.66 10.17
C GLU A 39 -16.59 5.18 10.08
N VAL A 40 -16.07 5.80 11.13
CA VAL A 40 -16.00 7.26 11.26
C VAL A 40 -14.55 7.77 11.13
N GLU A 41 -14.31 8.65 10.15
CA GLU A 41 -13.02 9.34 10.02
C GLU A 41 -12.74 10.20 11.27
N GLY A 42 -11.50 10.13 11.77
CA GLY A 42 -11.08 10.80 13.01
C GLY A 42 -11.30 9.96 14.28
N GLN A 43 -12.03 8.85 14.19
CA GLN A 43 -12.23 7.90 15.30
C GLN A 43 -11.73 6.50 14.95
N ASP A 44 -12.12 5.99 13.78
CA ASP A 44 -11.80 4.63 13.34
C ASP A 44 -10.67 4.60 12.33
N TYR A 45 -10.60 5.60 11.45
CA TYR A 45 -9.54 5.74 10.46
C TYR A 45 -9.18 7.21 10.21
N LEU A 46 -8.05 7.46 9.55
CA LEU A 46 -7.63 8.75 9.02
C LEU A 46 -7.25 8.63 7.55
N ARG A 47 -7.39 9.72 6.80
CA ARG A 47 -6.84 9.86 5.44
C ARG A 47 -5.75 10.92 5.45
N LEU A 48 -4.49 10.49 5.45
CA LEU A 48 -3.33 11.37 5.43
C LEU A 48 -2.87 11.58 3.99
N GLN A 49 -2.57 12.82 3.61
CA GLN A 49 -2.06 13.13 2.27
C GLN A 49 -1.10 14.32 2.27
N ARG A 50 -0.11 14.28 1.38
CA ARG A 50 0.78 15.40 1.07
C ARG A 50 1.06 15.39 -0.43
N VAL A 51 0.83 16.51 -1.11
CA VAL A 51 0.99 16.60 -2.57
C VAL A 51 1.85 17.82 -2.93
N PRO A 52 3.18 17.66 -3.03
CA PRO A 52 4.06 18.72 -3.51
C PRO A 52 3.68 19.17 -4.92
N LYS A 53 3.88 20.46 -5.24
CA LYS A 53 3.60 21.00 -6.57
C LYS A 53 4.49 20.30 -7.61
N GLY A 54 3.87 19.71 -8.63
CA GLY A 54 4.59 19.04 -9.71
C GLY A 54 5.14 17.65 -9.37
N ALA A 55 4.66 17.03 -8.29
CA ALA A 55 5.02 15.65 -7.97
C ALA A 55 4.62 14.71 -9.13
N ALA A 56 5.60 14.01 -9.70
CA ALA A 56 5.41 13.01 -10.74
C ALA A 56 5.27 11.58 -10.18
N VAL A 57 5.61 11.38 -8.90
CA VAL A 57 5.55 10.08 -8.22
C VAL A 57 4.70 10.21 -6.95
N ALA A 58 3.91 9.20 -6.64
CA ALA A 58 3.24 9.04 -5.36
C ALA A 58 3.69 7.76 -4.64
N HIS A 59 3.99 7.86 -3.34
CA HIS A 59 4.08 6.70 -2.46
C HIS A 59 2.79 6.59 -1.66
N ILE A 60 2.12 5.45 -1.75
CA ILE A 60 0.80 5.25 -1.13
C ILE A 60 0.81 4.05 -0.19
N ALA A 61 0.03 4.12 0.89
CA ALA A 61 -0.26 2.99 1.78
C ALA A 61 -1.76 2.95 2.05
N VAL A 62 -2.50 2.19 1.23
CA VAL A 62 -3.97 2.03 1.38
C VAL A 62 -4.35 1.19 2.59
N HIS A 63 -3.40 0.46 3.16
CA HIS A 63 -3.53 -0.32 4.40
C HIS A 63 -2.63 0.24 5.51
N GLY A 64 -2.65 1.55 5.69
CA GLY A 64 -1.85 2.26 6.67
C GLY A 64 -2.23 2.03 8.14
N GLY A 65 -1.40 2.55 9.03
CA GLY A 65 -1.59 2.50 10.48
C GLY A 65 -1.56 1.08 10.99
N ALA A 66 -2.59 0.73 11.77
CA ALA A 66 -2.72 -0.59 12.37
C ALA A 66 -3.41 -1.63 11.44
N ILE A 67 -3.68 -1.30 10.16
CA ILE A 67 -4.20 -2.27 9.19
C ILE A 67 -3.06 -3.21 8.76
N GLU A 68 -2.01 -2.66 8.13
CA GLU A 68 -0.77 -3.35 7.77
C GLU A 68 0.44 -2.55 8.28
N PRO A 69 0.75 -2.59 9.59
CA PRO A 69 1.91 -1.87 10.10
C PRO A 69 3.22 -2.44 9.53
N PRO A 70 4.23 -1.61 9.20
CA PRO A 70 4.34 -0.15 9.34
C PRO A 70 4.24 0.62 8.01
N THR A 71 3.29 0.26 7.13
CA THR A 71 3.23 0.79 5.74
C THR A 71 3.11 2.31 5.65
N THR A 72 2.38 2.97 6.56
CA THR A 72 2.28 4.45 6.60
C THR A 72 3.65 5.09 6.75
N GLN A 73 4.47 4.61 7.68
CA GLN A 73 5.80 5.17 7.96
C GLN A 73 6.74 4.97 6.77
N LEU A 74 6.67 3.81 6.12
CA LEU A 74 7.47 3.51 4.94
C LEU A 74 7.09 4.40 3.75
N ALA A 75 5.78 4.53 3.48
CA ALA A 75 5.29 5.38 2.40
C ALA A 75 5.63 6.86 2.62
N ASP A 76 5.48 7.36 3.85
CA ASP A 76 5.80 8.75 4.20
C ASP A 76 7.31 9.03 4.09
N HIS A 77 8.13 8.12 4.61
CA HIS A 77 9.58 8.23 4.53
C HIS A 77 10.07 8.22 3.08
N ALA A 78 9.59 7.28 2.27
CA ALA A 78 9.97 7.18 0.86
C ALA A 78 9.51 8.39 0.04
N ALA A 79 8.33 8.94 0.34
CA ALA A 79 7.87 10.15 -0.31
C ALA A 79 8.76 11.36 -0.01
N GLY A 80 9.29 11.43 1.22
CA GLY A 80 10.07 12.55 1.71
C GLY A 80 9.36 13.88 1.45
N ARG A 81 10.07 14.86 0.91
CA ARG A 81 9.53 16.19 0.55
C ARG A 81 9.26 16.36 -0.94
N THR A 82 9.68 15.40 -1.75
CA THR A 82 9.73 15.51 -3.22
C THR A 82 8.51 14.87 -3.87
N TYR A 83 8.11 13.70 -3.38
CA TYR A 83 7.02 12.92 -3.96
C TYR A 83 5.73 13.12 -3.18
N ALA A 84 4.62 12.79 -3.83
CA ALA A 84 3.34 12.78 -3.17
C ALA A 84 3.24 11.58 -2.22
N PHE A 85 2.45 11.75 -1.17
CA PHE A 85 2.21 10.76 -0.14
C PHE A 85 0.70 10.64 0.08
N TYR A 86 0.23 9.40 0.24
CA TYR A 86 -1.11 9.10 0.73
C TYR A 86 -1.08 7.90 1.67
N SER A 87 -1.87 7.95 2.74
CA SER A 87 -2.13 6.77 3.55
C SER A 87 -3.56 6.76 4.10
N PHE A 88 -4.23 5.63 3.97
CA PHE A 88 -5.47 5.33 4.68
C PHE A 88 -5.12 4.56 5.95
N VAL A 89 -5.32 5.18 7.11
CA VAL A 89 -4.70 4.77 8.37
C VAL A 89 -5.77 4.25 9.31
N GLY A 90 -5.75 2.96 9.65
CA GLY A 90 -6.57 2.42 10.74
C GLY A 90 -6.04 2.89 12.10
N ILE A 91 -6.93 3.47 12.92
CA ILE A 91 -6.59 4.05 14.24
C ILE A 91 -7.43 3.49 15.38
N LYS A 92 -8.20 2.41 15.15
CA LYS A 92 -8.97 1.76 16.21
C LYS A 92 -8.04 1.16 17.27
N PRO A 93 -8.46 1.07 18.55
CA PRO A 93 -7.71 0.35 19.56
C PRO A 93 -7.46 -1.13 19.21
N ASP A 94 -8.43 -1.77 18.56
CA ASP A 94 -8.34 -3.14 18.04
C ASP A 94 -9.16 -3.30 16.73
N GLY A 95 -9.05 -4.46 16.08
CA GLY A 95 -9.91 -4.80 14.94
C GLY A 95 -9.65 -4.04 13.64
N ASN A 96 -8.51 -3.36 13.50
CA ASN A 96 -8.15 -2.60 12.30
C ASN A 96 -8.08 -3.45 11.01
N SER A 97 -7.87 -4.76 11.11
CA SER A 97 -7.94 -5.66 9.95
C SER A 97 -9.31 -5.63 9.26
N ARG A 98 -10.38 -5.24 9.96
CA ARG A 98 -11.72 -5.07 9.37
C ARG A 98 -11.81 -3.87 8.42
N LEU A 99 -10.87 -2.92 8.52
CA LEU A 99 -10.79 -1.74 7.64
C LEU A 99 -10.05 -2.04 6.33
N HIS A 100 -9.48 -3.24 6.17
CA HIS A 100 -8.82 -3.66 4.94
C HIS A 100 -9.86 -3.76 3.81
N ILE A 101 -9.53 -3.14 2.68
CA ILE A 101 -10.24 -3.26 1.40
C ILE A 101 -9.17 -3.53 0.36
N THR A 102 -9.22 -4.69 -0.28
CA THR A 102 -8.25 -5.11 -1.29
C THR A 102 -8.00 -4.00 -2.32
N SER A 103 -6.74 -3.82 -2.74
CA SER A 103 -6.32 -2.75 -3.64
C SER A 103 -7.08 -2.72 -4.96
N THR A 104 -7.68 -3.84 -5.38
CA THR A 104 -8.51 -3.89 -6.60
C THR A 104 -9.92 -3.32 -6.44
N ASN A 105 -10.35 -3.10 -5.20
CA ASN A 105 -11.65 -2.55 -4.83
C ASN A 105 -11.52 -1.25 -4.01
N PHE A 106 -10.30 -0.81 -3.68
CA PHE A 106 -10.07 0.41 -2.94
C PHE A 106 -10.35 1.64 -3.82
N ASP A 107 -11.47 2.30 -3.58
CA ASP A 107 -12.02 3.39 -4.40
C ASP A 107 -12.17 4.71 -3.61
N GLU A 108 -11.33 4.92 -2.60
CA GLU A 108 -11.34 6.18 -1.84
C GLU A 108 -11.01 7.38 -2.77
N PRO A 109 -11.85 8.43 -2.82
CA PRO A 109 -11.74 9.48 -3.83
C PRO A 109 -10.43 10.29 -3.82
N ARG A 110 -9.79 10.52 -2.65
CA ARG A 110 -8.52 11.26 -2.58
C ARG A 110 -7.37 10.43 -3.15
N ALA A 111 -7.34 9.13 -2.85
CA ALA A 111 -6.36 8.19 -3.38
C ALA A 111 -6.49 8.07 -4.92
N LEU A 112 -7.70 7.85 -5.42
CA LEU A 112 -7.98 7.79 -6.86
C LEU A 112 -7.54 9.06 -7.58
N LYS A 113 -7.87 10.23 -7.01
CA LYS A 113 -7.48 11.52 -7.56
C LYS A 113 -5.96 11.69 -7.59
N LEU A 114 -5.26 11.26 -6.54
CA LEU A 114 -3.80 11.36 -6.48
C LEU A 114 -3.15 10.47 -7.53
N VAL A 115 -3.52 9.19 -7.58
CA VAL A 115 -2.97 8.21 -8.53
C VAL A 115 -3.22 8.65 -9.98
N GLY A 116 -4.40 9.19 -10.28
CA GLY A 116 -4.71 9.72 -11.61
C GLY A 116 -3.98 11.01 -11.98
N ALA A 117 -3.29 11.67 -11.04
CA ALA A 117 -2.59 12.94 -11.24
C ALA A 117 -1.07 12.82 -11.31
N VAL A 118 -0.50 11.64 -11.01
CA VAL A 118 0.93 11.36 -11.05
C VAL A 118 1.27 10.41 -12.20
N ASP A 119 2.54 10.39 -12.60
CA ASP A 119 3.03 9.51 -13.67
C ASP A 119 3.34 8.11 -13.11
N TYR A 120 3.86 8.03 -11.88
CA TYR A 120 4.23 6.79 -11.21
C TYR A 120 3.62 6.65 -9.81
N THR A 121 3.24 5.44 -9.45
CA THR A 121 2.78 5.10 -8.09
C THR A 121 3.63 3.96 -7.52
N VAL A 122 4.04 4.10 -6.26
CA VAL A 122 4.64 3.04 -5.45
C VAL A 122 3.70 2.73 -4.29
N SER A 123 3.04 1.57 -4.33
CA SER A 123 2.12 1.14 -3.25
C SER A 123 2.83 0.27 -2.21
N TRP A 124 2.72 0.64 -0.95
CA TRP A 124 3.33 -0.03 0.19
C TRP A 124 2.31 -0.90 0.92
N HIS A 125 2.65 -2.18 1.04
CA HIS A 125 1.83 -3.19 1.70
C HIS A 125 2.66 -4.01 2.67
N ALA A 126 1.98 -4.66 3.63
CA ALA A 126 2.55 -5.77 4.38
C ALA A 126 1.88 -7.08 3.94
N ALA A 127 2.61 -8.19 4.04
CA ALA A 127 2.01 -9.51 3.87
C ALA A 127 2.41 -10.39 5.04
N ALA A 128 1.58 -11.39 5.32
CA ALA A 128 1.92 -12.41 6.28
C ALA A 128 2.88 -13.44 5.67
N GLY A 129 3.80 -13.90 6.49
CA GLY A 129 4.73 -14.98 6.16
C GLY A 129 5.70 -15.23 7.31
N SER A 130 6.35 -16.38 7.28
CA SER A 130 7.31 -16.81 8.31
C SER A 130 8.75 -16.37 8.03
N THR A 131 9.02 -15.83 6.84
CA THR A 131 10.37 -15.46 6.38
C THR A 131 10.41 -13.98 6.07
N VAL A 132 11.36 -13.25 6.66
CA VAL A 132 11.60 -11.83 6.35
C VAL A 132 12.06 -11.71 4.91
N THR A 133 11.28 -11.00 4.10
CA THR A 133 11.56 -10.81 2.68
C THR A 133 10.82 -9.58 2.15
N THR A 134 11.15 -9.16 0.94
CA THR A 134 10.47 -8.09 0.24
C THR A 134 10.00 -8.62 -1.11
N TYR A 135 8.74 -8.40 -1.42
CA TYR A 135 8.20 -8.69 -2.74
C TYR A 135 8.06 -7.37 -3.50
N VAL A 136 8.63 -7.32 -4.70
CA VAL A 136 8.54 -6.14 -5.58
C VAL A 136 7.86 -6.58 -6.87
N GLY A 137 6.64 -6.09 -7.08
CA GLY A 137 5.82 -6.39 -8.24
C GLY A 137 5.27 -5.11 -8.88
N GLY A 138 4.15 -5.24 -9.58
CA GLY A 138 3.51 -4.14 -10.28
C GLY A 138 3.55 -4.30 -11.80
N ARG A 139 2.86 -3.39 -12.48
CA ARG A 139 2.76 -3.37 -13.95
C ARG A 139 4.02 -2.79 -14.60
N ASP A 140 4.73 -1.91 -13.89
CA ASP A 140 6.02 -1.40 -14.33
C ASP A 140 7.13 -2.37 -13.96
N THR A 141 7.41 -3.32 -14.83
CA THR A 141 8.45 -4.31 -14.61
C THR A 141 9.85 -3.70 -14.59
N LYS A 142 10.06 -2.54 -15.23
CA LYS A 142 11.34 -1.85 -15.21
C LYS A 142 11.57 -1.17 -13.86
N LEU A 143 10.60 -0.37 -13.40
CA LEU A 143 10.66 0.26 -12.08
C LEU A 143 10.72 -0.79 -10.96
N ALA A 144 9.94 -1.87 -11.06
CA ALA A 144 10.00 -2.97 -10.09
C ALA A 144 11.41 -3.60 -10.03
N ALA A 145 12.07 -3.81 -11.17
CA ALA A 145 13.44 -4.32 -11.20
C ALA A 145 14.45 -3.33 -10.58
N GLU A 146 14.34 -2.04 -10.88
CA GLU A 146 15.21 -0.99 -10.32
C GLU A 146 15.04 -0.85 -8.79
N VAL A 147 13.80 -0.90 -8.29
CA VAL A 147 13.51 -0.91 -6.86
C VAL A 147 14.05 -2.18 -6.19
N ALA A 148 13.83 -3.35 -6.80
CA ALA A 148 14.34 -4.61 -6.28
C ALA A 148 15.87 -4.66 -6.24
N ALA A 149 16.55 -4.10 -7.24
CA ALA A 149 18.01 -3.98 -7.25
C ALA A 149 18.49 -3.05 -6.12
N SER A 150 17.89 -1.86 -6.01
CA SER A 150 18.25 -0.87 -4.97
C SER A 150 18.08 -1.42 -3.55
N LEU A 151 17.01 -2.18 -3.31
CA LEU A 151 16.78 -2.85 -2.03
C LEU A 151 17.82 -3.93 -1.74
N ARG A 152 18.19 -4.75 -2.72
CA ARG A 152 19.25 -5.76 -2.57
C ARG A 152 20.61 -5.10 -2.29
N GLU A 153 20.95 -4.03 -3.01
CA GLU A 153 22.18 -3.25 -2.79
C GLU A 153 22.24 -2.65 -1.38
N ALA A 154 21.09 -2.22 -0.85
CA ALA A 154 20.96 -1.74 0.53
C ALA A 154 20.94 -2.88 1.58
N GLY A 155 21.05 -4.16 1.17
CA GLY A 155 21.13 -5.32 2.06
C GLY A 155 19.79 -5.92 2.47
N PHE A 156 18.68 -5.50 1.86
CA PHE A 156 17.37 -6.11 2.13
C PHE A 156 17.22 -7.44 1.39
N ALA A 157 16.58 -8.41 2.05
CA ALA A 157 16.12 -9.63 1.38
C ALA A 157 15.00 -9.28 0.41
N VAL A 158 15.16 -9.66 -0.86
CA VAL A 158 14.17 -9.47 -1.92
C VAL A 158 13.94 -10.82 -2.60
N ALA A 159 12.67 -11.22 -2.71
CA ALA A 159 12.31 -12.48 -3.34
C ALA A 159 12.56 -12.44 -4.85
N GLU A 160 13.04 -13.54 -5.41
CA GLU A 160 13.20 -13.71 -6.86
C GLU A 160 11.86 -13.82 -7.60
N THR A 161 10.84 -14.33 -6.91
CA THR A 161 9.48 -14.46 -7.45
C THR A 161 8.47 -13.85 -6.50
N VAL A 162 7.46 -13.19 -7.08
CA VAL A 162 6.32 -12.65 -6.33
C VAL A 162 5.11 -13.57 -6.53
N PRO A 163 4.47 -14.04 -5.45
CA PRO A 163 3.27 -14.85 -5.58
C PRO A 163 2.16 -14.12 -6.36
N ASP A 164 1.46 -14.82 -7.25
CA ASP A 164 0.44 -14.23 -8.13
C ASP A 164 -0.60 -13.39 -7.39
N ARG A 165 -1.01 -13.86 -6.21
CA ARG A 165 -1.99 -13.19 -5.35
C ARG A 165 -1.60 -11.79 -4.87
N ILE A 166 -0.31 -11.45 -4.92
CA ILE A 166 0.27 -10.18 -4.41
C ILE A 166 1.20 -9.52 -5.43
N ASN A 167 1.18 -9.95 -6.70
CA ASN A 167 2.08 -9.44 -7.73
C ASN A 167 1.76 -8.01 -8.20
N GLY A 168 0.61 -7.45 -7.82
CA GLY A 168 0.24 -6.06 -8.14
C GLY A 168 -0.03 -5.79 -9.63
N THR A 169 -0.24 -6.81 -10.47
CA THR A 169 -0.35 -6.63 -11.93
C THR A 169 -1.77 -6.37 -12.45
N SER A 170 -2.80 -6.54 -11.60
CA SER A 170 -4.19 -6.29 -11.98
C SER A 170 -4.38 -4.82 -12.40
N PRO A 171 -5.06 -4.54 -13.54
CA PRO A 171 -5.34 -3.16 -13.96
C PRO A 171 -6.35 -2.44 -13.05
N ARG A 172 -7.07 -3.19 -12.20
CA ARG A 172 -7.94 -2.62 -11.16
C ARG A 172 -7.19 -2.29 -9.88
N ASN A 173 -5.93 -2.72 -9.74
CA ASN A 173 -5.12 -2.34 -8.59
C ASN A 173 -4.93 -0.82 -8.62
N LEU A 174 -5.22 -0.16 -7.49
CA LEU A 174 -5.01 1.27 -7.34
C LEU A 174 -3.52 1.66 -7.48
N GLY A 175 -2.63 0.76 -7.05
CA GLY A 175 -1.18 0.94 -7.08
C GLY A 175 -0.61 0.85 -8.48
#